data_AF-A0A0C3S812-F1
#
_entry.id   AF-A0A0C3S812-F1
#
_cell.length_a   1.000
_cell.length_b   1.000
_cell.length_c   1.000
_cell.angle_alpha   90.00
_cell.angle_beta   90.00
_cell.angle_gamma   90.00
#
_symmetry.space_group_name_H-M   'P 1'
#
loop_
_entity.id
_entity.type
_entity.pdbx_description
1 polymer ?
#
loop_
_entity_poly.entity_id
_entity_poly.type
_entity_poly.pdbx_seq_one_letter_code
_entity_poly.pdbx_strand_id
1 'polypeptide(L)'
;MFRGADSMVFLFSALLQERPRLVIFERHIHSFFSILAPRMVSTLVGHTDPSEIKRLPEALEICYQLLRNCLANQEPRHRPDDIYIIREHSSITWRAFSSKINQALRAIDQSTENRAIFQHWAEIGKLLDSVEPEGQVAYCFPPVKRCGWELCPCSVHHPAHCLRVCKGCWAVAYCNASCQQSAWKEGGHRNICPGNRGRGSEISAAI
;
A
#
# COMPACT_ATOMS: atom_id res chain seq x y z
N MET A 1 -9.83 18.66 -8.66
CA MET A 1 -8.79 18.80 -7.63
C MET A 1 -9.52 18.70 -6.29
N PHE A 2 -9.55 17.53 -5.66
CA PHE A 2 -10.26 17.33 -4.39
C PHE A 2 -9.43 17.92 -3.24
N ARG A 3 -10.03 18.79 -2.42
CA ARG A 3 -9.37 19.33 -1.22
C ARG A 3 -9.16 18.18 -0.23
N GLY A 4 -7.94 18.06 0.29
CA GLY A 4 -7.40 16.81 0.85
C GLY A 4 -7.96 16.34 2.19
N ALA A 5 -8.88 17.07 2.84
CA ALA A 5 -9.42 16.72 4.17
C ALA A 5 -10.62 15.75 4.11
N ASP A 6 -11.51 15.90 3.12
CA ASP A 6 -12.73 15.06 2.99
C ASP A 6 -12.42 13.59 2.69
N SER A 7 -11.18 13.28 2.28
CA SER A 7 -10.78 11.94 1.86
C SER A 7 -10.60 10.95 3.01
N MET A 8 -10.17 11.37 4.22
CA MET A 8 -10.00 10.42 5.34
C MET A 8 -11.33 10.03 5.95
N VAL A 9 -12.22 11.02 6.16
CA VAL A 9 -13.58 10.75 6.61
C VAL A 9 -14.28 9.84 5.60
N PHE A 10 -14.12 10.06 4.29
CA PHE A 10 -14.71 9.18 3.30
C PHE A 10 -14.09 7.78 3.28
N LEU A 11 -12.76 7.67 3.31
CA LEU A 11 -12.08 6.37 3.31
C LEU A 11 -12.41 5.57 4.57
N PHE A 12 -12.36 6.21 5.74
CA PHE A 12 -12.69 5.57 7.00
C PHE A 12 -14.18 5.32 7.15
N SER A 13 -15.06 6.25 6.77
CA SER A 13 -16.50 6.00 6.80
C SER A 13 -16.88 4.88 5.82
N ALA A 14 -16.25 4.78 4.64
CA ALA A 14 -16.46 3.66 3.74
C ALA A 14 -15.94 2.34 4.35
N LEU A 15 -14.74 2.34 4.93
CA LEU A 15 -14.19 1.16 5.64
C LEU A 15 -15.05 0.76 6.85
N LEU A 16 -15.60 1.73 7.57
CA LEU A 16 -16.46 1.55 8.74
C LEU A 16 -17.85 1.04 8.36
N GLN A 17 -18.44 1.58 7.29
CA GLN A 17 -19.78 1.20 6.81
C GLN A 17 -19.77 -0.16 6.10
N GLU A 18 -18.68 -0.52 5.44
CA GLU A 18 -18.56 -1.79 4.71
C GLU A 18 -17.87 -2.92 5.51
N ARG A 19 -17.66 -2.74 6.83
CA ARG A 19 -17.00 -3.69 7.73
C ARG A 19 -17.29 -5.19 7.47
N PRO A 20 -18.55 -5.65 7.30
CA PRO A 20 -18.81 -7.09 7.13
C PRO A 20 -18.48 -7.64 5.73
N ARG A 21 -18.12 -6.80 4.75
CA ARG A 21 -17.90 -7.22 3.35
C ARG A 21 -16.51 -6.95 2.82
N LEU A 22 -15.67 -6.25 3.58
CA LEU A 22 -14.41 -5.75 3.07
C LEU A 22 -13.33 -6.85 3.12
N VAL A 23 -13.19 -7.57 2.00
CA VAL A 23 -12.07 -8.49 1.79
C VAL A 23 -10.87 -7.67 1.30
N ILE A 24 -9.96 -7.35 2.21
CA ILE A 24 -8.66 -6.81 1.82
C ILE A 24 -7.83 -7.94 1.24
N PHE A 25 -7.57 -7.87 -0.07
CA PHE A 25 -6.55 -8.68 -0.70
C PHE A 25 -5.16 -8.18 -0.30
N GLU A 26 -4.19 -9.08 -0.21
CA GLU A 26 -2.82 -8.79 0.22
C GLU A 26 -2.20 -7.63 -0.57
N ARG A 27 -2.39 -7.59 -1.89
CA ARG A 27 -1.91 -6.48 -2.75
C ARG A 27 -2.40 -5.09 -2.33
N HIS A 28 -3.52 -5.01 -1.61
CA HIS A 28 -4.07 -3.77 -1.09
C HIS A 28 -3.45 -3.37 0.26
N ILE A 29 -2.85 -4.30 1.01
CA ILE A 29 -2.22 -4.02 2.32
C ILE A 29 -1.11 -2.98 2.16
N HIS A 30 -0.20 -3.18 1.19
CA HIS A 30 0.88 -2.22 0.98
C HIS A 30 0.38 -0.85 0.53
N SER A 31 -0.59 -0.82 -0.40
CA SER A 31 -1.23 0.43 -0.86
C SER A 31 -1.92 1.14 0.30
N PHE A 32 -2.55 0.37 1.17
CA PHE A 32 -3.23 0.85 2.35
C PHE A 32 -2.25 1.53 3.32
N PHE A 33 -1.13 0.88 3.66
CA PHE A 33 -0.09 1.48 4.52
C PHE A 33 0.57 2.71 3.88
N SER A 34 0.79 2.68 2.56
CA SER A 34 1.37 3.80 1.82
C SER A 34 0.47 5.04 1.80
N ILE A 35 -0.85 4.88 2.06
CA ILE A 35 -1.81 5.98 2.17
C ILE A 35 -2.04 6.34 3.64
N LEU A 36 -2.26 5.35 4.50
CA LEU A 36 -2.59 5.55 5.91
C LEU A 36 -1.44 6.21 6.67
N ALA A 37 -0.21 5.70 6.54
CA ALA A 37 0.89 6.14 7.39
C ALA A 37 1.30 7.62 7.17
N PRO A 38 1.44 8.13 5.92
CA PRO A 38 1.66 9.57 5.70
C PRO A 38 0.53 10.44 6.23
N ARG A 39 -0.72 9.94 6.13
CA ARG A 39 -1.90 10.67 6.60
C ARG A 39 -1.97 10.74 8.11
N MET A 40 -1.69 9.63 8.81
CA MET A 40 -1.56 9.64 10.26
C MET A 40 -0.51 10.63 10.73
N VAL A 41 0.68 10.65 10.11
CA VAL A 41 1.70 11.65 10.44
C VAL A 41 1.19 13.06 10.19
N SER A 42 0.53 13.31 9.06
CA SER A 42 -0.09 14.61 8.79
C SER A 42 -1.13 14.98 9.84
N THR A 43 -1.96 14.04 10.29
CA THR A 43 -3.01 14.28 11.28
C THR A 43 -2.43 14.54 12.68
N LEU A 44 -1.34 13.87 13.04
CA LEU A 44 -0.69 14.02 14.33
C LEU A 44 0.20 15.27 14.39
N VAL A 45 0.90 15.62 13.30
CA VAL A 45 1.82 16.78 13.27
C VAL A 45 1.11 18.08 12.88
N GLY A 46 0.07 18.02 12.05
CA GLY A 46 -0.51 19.18 11.37
C GLY A 46 -1.48 20.04 12.17
N HIS A 47 -1.61 19.86 13.49
CA HIS A 47 -2.62 20.53 14.32
C HIS A 47 -4.05 20.41 13.77
N THR A 48 -4.34 19.23 13.25
CA THR A 48 -5.65 18.87 12.68
C THR A 48 -6.74 18.87 13.74
N ASP A 49 -8.00 18.96 13.30
CA ASP A 49 -9.17 18.93 14.17
C ASP A 49 -9.05 17.75 15.18
N PRO A 50 -9.13 18.00 16.51
CA PRO A 50 -9.12 16.96 17.52
C PRO A 50 -10.12 15.83 17.27
N SER A 51 -11.21 16.10 16.53
CA SER A 51 -12.18 15.09 16.12
C SER A 51 -11.57 14.02 15.20
N GLU A 52 -10.58 14.35 14.37
CA GLU A 52 -9.88 13.39 13.51
C GLU A 52 -8.95 12.48 14.33
N ILE A 53 -8.22 13.05 15.30
CA ILE A 53 -7.33 12.29 16.19
C ILE A 53 -8.15 11.26 16.97
N LYS A 54 -9.34 11.64 17.47
CA LYS A 54 -10.25 10.73 18.18
C LYS A 54 -10.73 9.54 17.36
N ARG A 55 -10.68 9.62 16.02
CA ARG A 55 -11.08 8.53 15.11
C ARG A 55 -9.93 7.59 14.73
N LEU A 56 -8.68 7.99 14.96
CA LEU A 56 -7.51 7.19 14.61
C LEU A 56 -7.44 5.83 15.33
N PRO A 57 -7.77 5.69 16.64
CA PRO A 57 -7.77 4.39 17.29
C PRO A 57 -8.70 3.38 16.62
N GLU A 58 -9.95 3.77 16.35
CA GLU A 58 -10.94 2.91 15.71
C GLU A 58 -10.50 2.52 14.29
N ALA A 59 -9.98 3.49 13.53
CA ALA A 59 -9.41 3.23 12.22
C ALA A 59 -8.30 2.18 12.29
N LEU A 60 -7.32 2.37 13.18
CA LEU A 60 -6.20 1.44 13.33
C LEU A 60 -6.64 0.04 13.77
N GLU A 61 -7.62 -0.06 14.65
CA GLU A 61 -8.16 -1.34 15.07
C GLU A 61 -8.77 -2.11 13.89
N ILE A 62 -9.52 -1.43 13.01
CA ILE A 62 -10.03 -2.05 11.77
C ILE A 62 -8.87 -2.52 10.89
N CYS A 63 -7.81 -1.72 10.75
CA CYS A 63 -6.64 -2.09 9.96
C CYS A 63 -5.98 -3.35 10.51
N TYR A 64 -5.82 -3.39 11.83
CA TYR A 64 -5.26 -4.53 12.54
C TYR A 64 -6.10 -5.79 12.31
N GLN A 65 -7.42 -5.71 12.48
CA GLN A 65 -8.31 -6.86 12.26
C GLN A 65 -8.31 -7.32 10.80
N LEU A 66 -8.33 -6.40 9.83
CA LEU A 66 -8.28 -6.75 8.41
C LEU A 66 -6.94 -7.40 8.04
N LEU A 67 -5.83 -6.86 8.53
CA LEU A 67 -4.51 -7.45 8.34
C LEU A 67 -4.44 -8.84 8.96
N ARG A 68 -4.84 -8.98 10.22
CA ARG A 68 -4.86 -10.26 10.93
C ARG A 68 -5.68 -11.30 10.19
N ASN A 69 -6.89 -10.95 9.75
CA ASN A 69 -7.76 -11.85 8.99
C ASN A 69 -7.17 -12.21 7.63
N CYS A 70 -6.54 -11.26 6.94
CA CYS A 70 -5.87 -11.54 5.67
C CYS A 70 -4.71 -12.53 5.85
N LEU A 71 -3.96 -12.41 6.94
CA LEU A 71 -2.83 -13.30 7.26
C LEU A 71 -3.28 -14.67 7.78
N ALA A 72 -4.40 -14.74 8.50
CA ALA A 72 -4.94 -15.99 9.03
C ALA A 72 -5.67 -16.83 7.96
N ASN A 73 -6.33 -16.17 7.00
CA ASN A 73 -7.12 -16.83 5.95
C ASN A 73 -6.37 -16.89 4.61
N GLN A 74 -5.05 -17.05 4.65
CA GLN A 74 -4.25 -17.19 3.43
C GLN A 74 -4.67 -18.44 2.68
N GLU A 75 -5.50 -18.26 1.66
CA GLU A 75 -5.79 -19.33 0.74
C GLU A 75 -4.53 -19.66 -0.07
N PRO A 76 -4.24 -20.94 -0.34
CA PRO A 76 -3.05 -21.40 -1.07
C PRO A 76 -3.00 -20.95 -2.55
N ARG A 77 -3.82 -19.98 -2.96
CA ARG A 77 -3.90 -19.46 -4.32
C ARG A 77 -2.76 -18.52 -4.70
N HIS A 78 -2.02 -18.00 -3.72
CA HIS A 78 -0.89 -17.10 -3.94
C HIS A 78 0.44 -17.84 -3.87
N ARG A 79 1.41 -17.42 -4.70
CA ARG A 79 2.79 -17.89 -4.55
C ARG A 79 3.32 -17.34 -3.22
N PRO A 80 3.96 -18.17 -2.37
CA PRO A 80 4.52 -17.71 -1.09
C PRO A 80 5.37 -16.44 -1.19
N ASP A 81 6.09 -16.28 -2.30
CA ASP A 81 6.94 -15.12 -2.59
C ASP A 81 6.17 -13.79 -2.65
N ASP A 82 4.95 -13.78 -3.22
CA ASP A 82 4.15 -12.55 -3.36
C ASP A 82 3.74 -12.01 -1.99
N ILE A 83 3.35 -12.92 -1.09
CA ILE A 83 2.93 -12.60 0.28
C ILE A 83 4.09 -12.01 1.06
N TYR A 84 5.25 -12.67 0.99
CA TYR A 84 6.48 -12.22 1.65
C TYR A 84 6.83 -10.80 1.21
N ILE A 85 6.86 -10.54 -0.10
CA ILE A 85 7.21 -9.23 -0.66
C ILE A 85 6.25 -8.14 -0.18
N ILE A 86 4.95 -8.39 -0.24
CA ILE A 86 3.93 -7.41 0.18
C ILE A 86 4.09 -7.08 1.66
N ARG A 87 4.35 -8.10 2.50
CA ARG A 87 4.57 -7.92 3.94
C ARG A 87 5.86 -7.18 4.22
N GLU A 88 6.96 -7.52 3.55
CA GLU A 88 8.24 -6.82 3.69
C GLU A 88 8.11 -5.35 3.29
N HIS A 89 7.48 -5.03 2.17
CA HIS A 89 7.23 -3.64 1.76
C HIS A 89 6.33 -2.88 2.73
N SER A 90 5.32 -3.56 3.27
CA SER A 90 4.45 -2.99 4.30
C SER A 90 5.23 -2.75 5.60
N SER A 91 6.13 -3.66 5.99
CA SER A 91 7.00 -3.51 7.15
C SER A 91 8.00 -2.37 6.96
N ILE A 92 8.68 -2.27 5.81
CA ILE A 92 9.56 -1.14 5.49
C ILE A 92 8.82 0.19 5.62
N THR A 93 7.59 0.25 5.06
CA THR A 93 6.74 1.45 5.17
C THR A 93 6.40 1.73 6.63
N TRP A 94 5.94 0.73 7.37
CA TRP A 94 5.64 0.85 8.80
C TRP A 94 6.84 1.38 9.60
N ARG A 95 8.03 0.75 9.47
CA ARG A 95 9.27 1.17 10.14
C ARG A 95 9.63 2.62 9.81
N ALA A 96 9.53 3.02 8.54
CA ALA A 96 9.84 4.38 8.08
C ALA A 96 8.93 5.45 8.71
N PHE A 97 7.68 5.12 9.02
CA PHE A 97 6.72 6.04 9.64
C PHE A 97 6.63 5.92 11.17
N SER A 98 7.00 4.78 11.76
CA SER A 98 6.94 4.53 13.21
C SER A 98 7.69 5.58 14.02
N SER A 99 8.90 5.98 13.62
CA SER A 99 9.66 7.02 14.34
C SER A 99 8.90 8.36 14.36
N LYS A 100 8.31 8.76 13.22
CA LYS A 100 7.56 10.02 13.11
C LYS A 100 6.26 10.00 13.89
N ILE A 101 5.51 8.90 13.80
CA ILE A 101 4.27 8.71 14.56
C ILE A 101 4.57 8.73 16.07
N ASN A 102 5.59 8.00 16.51
CA ASN A 102 6.00 7.97 17.92
C ASN A 102 6.45 9.34 18.43
N GLN A 103 7.19 10.10 17.61
CA GLN A 103 7.59 11.46 17.95
C GLN A 103 6.37 12.37 18.08
N ALA A 104 5.44 12.31 17.13
CA ALA A 104 4.23 13.13 17.16
C ALA A 104 3.33 12.79 18.36
N LEU A 105 3.13 11.50 18.65
CA LEU A 105 2.34 11.06 19.81
C LEU A 105 2.96 11.48 21.15
N ARG A 106 4.29 11.60 21.24
CA ARG A 106 4.96 12.12 22.46
C ARG A 106 4.81 13.63 22.62
N ALA A 107 4.64 14.35 21.52
CA ALA A 107 4.45 15.80 21.53
C ALA A 107 3.01 16.20 21.85
N ILE A 108 2.05 15.30 21.62
CA ILE A 108 0.64 15.46 21.99
C ILE A 108 0.46 14.91 23.41
N ASP A 109 -0.48 15.49 24.18
CA ASP A 109 -0.83 15.07 25.55
C ASP A 109 -0.99 13.54 25.71
N GLN A 110 -0.73 12.99 26.90
CA GLN A 110 -0.79 11.55 27.17
C GLN A 110 -2.22 11.00 27.31
N SER A 111 -3.11 11.44 26.43
CA SER A 111 -4.51 11.03 26.43
C SER A 111 -4.63 9.51 26.22
N THR A 112 -5.76 8.96 26.66
CA THR A 112 -6.10 7.54 26.47
C THR A 112 -6.16 7.18 24.98
N GLU A 113 -6.57 8.10 24.11
CA GLU A 113 -6.56 7.93 22.66
C GLU A 113 -5.15 7.76 22.11
N ASN A 114 -4.18 8.58 22.54
CA ASN A 114 -2.80 8.47 22.07
C ASN A 114 -2.15 7.14 22.46
N ARG A 115 -2.47 6.64 23.66
CA ARG A 115 -2.07 5.29 24.09
C ARG A 115 -2.68 4.21 23.19
N ALA A 116 -3.95 4.33 22.83
CA ALA A 116 -4.60 3.39 21.92
C ALA A 116 -3.99 3.43 20.51
N ILE A 117 -3.74 4.63 19.96
CA ILE A 117 -3.07 4.79 18.65
C ILE A 117 -1.69 4.09 18.68
N PHE A 118 -0.89 4.36 19.71
CA PHE A 118 0.42 3.74 19.87
C PHE A 118 0.32 2.21 19.95
N GLN A 119 -0.61 1.70 20.75
CA GLN A 119 -0.80 0.26 20.94
C GLN A 119 -1.21 -0.42 19.62
N HIS A 120 -2.25 0.06 18.93
CA HIS A 120 -2.67 -0.55 17.67
C HIS A 120 -1.59 -0.44 16.58
N TRP A 121 -0.88 0.69 16.52
CA TRP A 121 0.23 0.85 15.58
C TRP A 121 1.38 -0.14 15.84
N ALA A 122 1.67 -0.43 17.11
CA ALA A 122 2.68 -1.42 17.50
C ALA A 122 2.23 -2.86 17.19
N GLU A 123 0.96 -3.20 17.46
CA GLU A 123 0.41 -4.53 17.13
C GLU A 123 0.41 -4.80 15.62
N ILE A 124 0.12 -3.78 14.80
CA ILE A 124 0.29 -3.86 13.35
C ILE A 124 1.74 -4.19 12.98
N GLY A 125 2.71 -3.52 13.61
CA GLY A 125 4.14 -3.80 13.39
C GLY A 125 4.51 -5.25 13.68
N LYS A 126 4.04 -5.79 14.81
CA LYS A 126 4.25 -7.21 15.16
C LYS A 126 3.68 -8.14 14.10
N LEU A 127 2.48 -7.87 13.58
CA LEU A 127 1.91 -8.68 12.49
C LEU A 127 2.75 -8.63 11.21
N LEU A 128 3.34 -7.48 10.89
CA LEU A 128 4.19 -7.32 9.70
C LEU A 128 5.56 -7.98 9.87
N ASP A 129 6.16 -7.91 11.06
CA ASP A 129 7.48 -8.45 11.38
C ASP A 129 7.47 -9.95 11.71
N SER A 130 6.31 -10.57 11.95
CA SER A 130 6.20 -12.00 12.29
C SER A 130 6.52 -12.98 11.13
N VAL A 131 7.07 -12.52 10.01
CA VAL A 131 7.54 -13.40 8.93
C VAL A 131 9.04 -13.48 9.01
N GLU A 132 9.51 -14.54 9.65
CA GLU A 132 10.89 -14.96 9.46
C GLU A 132 11.05 -15.31 7.96
N PRO A 133 11.99 -14.70 7.23
CA PRO A 133 12.25 -15.07 5.86
C PRO A 133 12.70 -16.54 5.84
N GLU A 134 11.83 -17.45 5.40
CA GLU A 134 12.22 -18.81 5.07
C GLU A 134 13.13 -18.76 3.83
N GLY A 135 14.42 -18.55 4.08
CA GLY A 135 15.43 -18.34 3.05
C GLY A 135 15.62 -16.86 2.69
N GLN A 136 16.83 -16.53 2.25
CA GLN A 136 17.12 -15.25 1.61
C GLN A 136 16.25 -15.13 0.34
N VAL A 137 15.03 -14.63 0.48
CA VAL A 137 14.22 -14.23 -0.66
C VAL A 137 14.93 -13.00 -1.24
N ALA A 138 15.71 -13.22 -2.30
CA ALA A 138 16.36 -12.16 -3.04
C ALA A 138 15.29 -11.11 -3.38
N TYR A 139 15.44 -9.93 -2.79
CA TYR A 139 14.58 -8.75 -2.94
C TYR A 139 14.06 -8.63 -4.39
N CYS A 140 12.82 -9.08 -4.65
CA CYS A 140 12.32 -9.27 -6.01
C CYS A 140 11.83 -7.97 -6.68
N PHE A 141 11.80 -6.86 -5.94
CA PHE A 141 11.51 -5.55 -6.50
C PHE A 141 12.56 -4.53 -6.06
N PRO A 142 13.78 -4.54 -6.67
CA PRO A 142 14.63 -3.35 -6.68
C PRO A 142 13.74 -2.12 -6.85
N PRO A 143 13.86 -1.06 -6.02
CA PRO A 143 13.04 0.14 -6.16
C PRO A 143 13.05 0.50 -7.63
N VAL A 144 11.87 0.62 -8.23
CA VAL A 144 11.76 0.67 -9.69
C VAL A 144 12.42 1.95 -10.14
N LYS A 145 13.70 1.84 -10.49
CA LYS A 145 14.61 2.96 -10.80
C LYS A 145 14.53 3.34 -12.27
N ARG A 146 13.72 2.64 -13.05
CA ARG A 146 13.70 2.73 -14.51
C ARG A 146 12.29 2.65 -15.03
N CYS A 147 12.07 3.27 -16.18
CA CYS A 147 10.79 3.19 -16.88
C CYS A 147 10.58 1.75 -17.37
N GLY A 148 9.42 1.18 -17.10
CA GLY A 148 9.01 -0.14 -17.59
C GLY A 148 8.62 -0.16 -19.07
N TRP A 149 8.73 0.98 -19.78
CA TRP A 149 8.58 1.02 -21.24
C TRP A 149 9.96 0.91 -21.89
N GLU A 150 10.23 -0.20 -22.58
CA GLU A 150 11.56 -0.53 -23.10
C GLU A 150 12.12 0.52 -24.05
N LEU A 151 11.25 1.15 -24.86
CA LEU A 151 11.65 2.21 -25.81
C LEU A 151 11.79 3.60 -25.16
N CYS A 152 11.52 3.74 -23.86
CA CYS A 152 11.78 4.99 -23.15
C CYS A 152 13.30 5.12 -22.87
N PRO A 153 13.95 6.27 -23.09
CA PRO A 153 15.35 6.46 -22.71
C PRO A 153 15.65 6.17 -21.22
N CYS A 154 14.65 6.37 -20.36
CA CYS A 154 14.73 6.07 -18.92
C CYS A 154 14.57 4.57 -18.58
N SER A 155 14.41 3.68 -19.57
CA SER A 155 14.46 2.22 -19.38
C SER A 155 15.90 1.72 -19.18
N VAL A 156 16.87 2.45 -19.75
CA VAL A 156 18.30 2.19 -19.63
C VAL A 156 18.93 3.12 -18.59
N HIS A 157 18.59 4.42 -18.64
CA HIS A 157 19.20 5.44 -17.79
C HIS A 157 18.34 5.76 -16.56
N HIS A 158 19.00 6.11 -15.44
CA HIS A 158 18.31 6.53 -14.23
C HIS A 158 17.62 7.90 -14.45
N PRO A 159 16.30 8.02 -14.30
CA PRO A 159 15.59 9.27 -14.50
C PRO A 159 15.92 10.27 -13.40
N ALA A 160 16.04 11.55 -13.76
CA ALA A 160 16.12 12.66 -12.80
C ALA A 160 14.74 13.07 -12.24
N HIS A 161 13.68 12.33 -12.57
CA HIS A 161 12.30 12.59 -12.19
C HIS A 161 11.66 11.37 -11.53
N CYS A 162 10.60 11.59 -10.74
CA CYS A 162 9.86 10.52 -10.08
C CYS A 162 9.10 9.67 -11.09
N LEU A 163 9.18 8.35 -10.92
CA LEU A 163 8.40 7.39 -11.69
C LEU A 163 7.04 7.12 -11.06
N ARG A 164 6.05 6.78 -11.89
CA ARG A 164 4.69 6.44 -11.50
C ARG A 164 4.50 4.93 -11.57
N VAL A 165 4.25 4.32 -10.42
CA VAL A 165 4.03 2.88 -10.32
C VAL A 165 2.71 2.48 -11.01
N CYS A 166 2.71 1.35 -11.70
CA CYS A 166 1.51 0.74 -12.25
C CYS A 166 0.54 0.37 -11.13
N LYS A 167 -0.64 0.99 -11.12
CA LYS A 167 -1.67 0.71 -10.10
C LYS A 167 -2.27 -0.70 -10.17
N GLY A 168 -2.05 -1.42 -11.27
CA GLY A 168 -2.56 -2.77 -11.44
C GLY A 168 -1.69 -3.83 -10.77
N CYS A 169 -0.37 -3.74 -10.93
CA CYS A 169 0.57 -4.74 -10.45
C CYS A 169 1.53 -4.25 -9.37
N TRP A 170 1.69 -2.94 -9.22
CA TRP A 170 2.65 -2.29 -8.31
C TRP A 170 4.13 -2.67 -8.51
N ALA A 171 4.44 -3.41 -9.58
CA ALA A 171 5.74 -4.01 -9.87
C ALA A 171 6.60 -3.22 -10.86
N VAL A 172 5.99 -2.41 -11.72
CA VAL A 172 6.68 -1.60 -12.75
C VAL A 172 6.30 -0.14 -12.60
N ALA A 173 7.18 0.77 -13.00
CA ALA A 173 6.95 2.20 -12.91
C ALA A 173 7.27 2.88 -14.24
N TYR A 174 6.61 4.00 -14.51
CA TYR A 174 6.68 4.69 -15.79
C TYR A 174 6.96 6.17 -15.58
N CYS A 175 7.70 6.80 -16.48
CA CYS A 175 7.95 8.24 -16.44
C CYS A 175 6.64 9.03 -16.40
N ASN A 176 5.67 8.60 -17.19
CA ASN A 176 4.38 9.26 -17.36
C ASN A 176 3.32 8.28 -17.90
N ALA A 177 2.09 8.78 -18.08
CA ALA A 177 0.98 7.99 -18.60
C ALA A 177 1.19 7.51 -20.04
N SER A 178 1.94 8.26 -20.87
CA SER A 178 2.24 7.84 -22.24
C SER A 178 3.13 6.61 -22.26
N CYS A 179 4.21 6.59 -21.47
CA CYS A 179 5.05 5.39 -21.33
C CYS A 179 4.26 4.19 -20.80
N GLN A 180 3.36 4.40 -19.83
CA GLN A 180 2.49 3.34 -19.36
C GLN A 180 1.56 2.81 -20.46
N GLN A 181 0.96 3.68 -21.28
CA GLN A 181 0.07 3.26 -22.36
C GLN A 181 0.80 2.53 -23.49
N SER A 182 2.00 2.98 -23.86
CA SER A 182 2.82 2.29 -24.86
C SER A 182 3.27 0.93 -24.34
N ALA A 183 3.76 0.82 -23.10
CA ALA A 183 4.05 -0.47 -22.48
C ALA A 183 2.82 -1.37 -22.38
N TRP A 184 1.63 -0.80 -22.16
CA TRP A 184 0.37 -1.53 -22.12
C TRP A 184 -0.02 -2.12 -23.48
N LYS A 185 0.04 -1.32 -24.55
CA LYS A 185 -0.43 -1.72 -25.88
C LYS A 185 0.62 -2.49 -26.67
N GLU A 186 1.85 -1.98 -26.68
CA GLU A 186 2.95 -2.43 -27.53
C GLU A 186 3.94 -3.30 -26.75
N GLY A 187 4.18 -2.97 -25.47
CA GLY A 187 5.17 -3.67 -24.62
C GLY A 187 4.68 -4.93 -23.94
N GLY A 188 3.50 -5.44 -24.30
CA GLY A 188 2.95 -6.67 -23.72
C GLY A 188 2.58 -6.59 -22.24
N HIS A 189 2.71 -5.43 -21.57
CA HIS A 189 2.41 -5.30 -20.14
C HIS A 189 0.96 -5.66 -19.83
N ARG A 190 0.04 -5.42 -20.77
CA ARG A 190 -1.37 -5.84 -20.67
C ARG A 190 -1.52 -7.34 -20.40
N ASN A 191 -0.69 -8.18 -21.02
CA ASN A 191 -0.82 -9.64 -20.94
C ASN A 191 -0.31 -10.21 -19.61
N ILE A 192 0.68 -9.53 -19.01
CA ILE A 192 1.34 -10.00 -17.78
C ILE A 192 0.87 -9.26 -16.53
N CYS A 193 0.14 -8.15 -16.66
CA CYS A 193 -0.31 -7.36 -15.52
C CYS A 193 -1.45 -8.08 -14.77
N PRO A 194 -1.27 -8.48 -13.49
CA PRO A 194 -2.32 -9.14 -12.71
C PRO A 194 -3.57 -8.26 -12.48
N GLY A 195 -3.45 -6.94 -12.64
CA GLY A 195 -4.58 -6.00 -12.58
C GLY A 195 -5.46 -5.98 -13.84
N ASN A 196 -5.11 -6.73 -14.90
CA ASN A 196 -5.86 -6.77 -16.16
C ASN A 196 -6.98 -7.84 -16.22
N ARG A 197 -7.26 -8.56 -15.13
CA ARG A 197 -8.20 -9.71 -15.10
C ARG A 197 -9.69 -9.36 -15.23
N GLY A 198 -10.09 -8.40 -16.07
CA GLY A 198 -11.52 -8.08 -16.22
C GLY A 198 -11.96 -7.12 -17.33
N ARG A 199 -11.16 -6.82 -18.35
CA ARG A 199 -11.59 -5.95 -19.47
C ARG A 199 -11.25 -6.47 -20.87
N GLY A 200 -11.34 -7.78 -21.08
CA GLY A 200 -11.29 -8.36 -22.43
C GLY A 200 -10.19 -9.38 -22.62
N SER A 201 -10.34 -10.52 -21.95
CA SER A 201 -9.78 -11.79 -22.43
C SER A 201 -10.83 -12.48 -23.30
N GLU A 202 -11.17 -11.85 -24.41
CA GLU A 202 -11.67 -12.52 -25.62
C GLU A 202 -10.81 -11.96 -26.76
N ILE A 203 -9.72 -12.65 -27.08
CA ILE A 203 -9.00 -12.43 -28.34
C ILE A 203 -8.88 -13.78 -29.03
N SER A 204 -9.52 -13.82 -30.20
CA SER A 204 -9.19 -14.56 -31.42
C SER A 204 -8.67 -15.99 -31.29
N ALA A 205 -9.61 -16.93 -31.38
CA ALA A 205 -9.44 -18.09 -32.24
C ALA A 205 -9.90 -17.71 -33.65
N ALA A 206 -8.99 -17.16 -34.47
CA ALA A 206 -9.08 -17.10 -35.93
C ALA A 206 -7.80 -16.48 -36.51
N ILE A 207 -6.89 -17.34 -36.96
CA ILE A 207 -6.32 -17.46 -38.33
C ILE A 207 -5.40 -18.68 -38.29
#